data_AF-A0A497E231-F1
#
_entry.id   AF-A0A497E231-F1
#
_cell.length_a   1.000
_cell.length_b   1.000
_cell.length_c   1.000
_cell.angle_alpha   90.00
_cell.angle_beta   90.00
_cell.angle_gamma   90.00
#
_symmetry.space_group_name_H-M   'P 1'
#
loop_
_entity.id
_entity.type
_entity.pdbx_description
1 polymer ?
#
loop_
_entity_poly.entity_id
_entity_poly.type
_entity_poly.pdbx_seq_one_letter_code
_entity_poly.pdbx_strand_id
1 'polypeptide(L)' 'MSKKSPNEKRKNIFWIFGILQSITLGVIIFLIFDSLSAVAKFRVIGRDTQIILSILFPVFLLAVESVIYSKK' A
#
# COMPACT_ATOMS: atom_id res chain seq x y z
N MET A 1 -29.44 12.42 -18.24
CA MET A 1 -28.29 11.49 -18.23
C MET A 1 -27.01 12.32 -18.12
N SER A 2 -26.52 12.54 -16.90
CA SER A 2 -25.43 13.49 -16.63
C SER A 2 -24.09 12.90 -17.07
N LYS A 3 -23.46 13.48 -18.10
CA LYS A 3 -22.12 13.10 -18.55
C LYS A 3 -21.10 13.52 -17.49
N LYS A 4 -20.62 12.56 -16.69
CA LYS A 4 -19.51 12.78 -15.74
C LYS A 4 -18.27 13.29 -16.49
N SER A 5 -17.80 14.46 -16.04
CA SER A 5 -16.62 15.16 -16.55
C SER A 5 -15.36 14.26 -16.54
N PRO A 6 -14.47 14.35 -17.56
CA PRO A 6 -13.31 13.47 -17.74
C PRO A 6 -12.34 13.41 -16.55
N ASN A 7 -12.36 14.40 -15.65
CA ASN A 7 -11.52 14.43 -14.44
C ASN A 7 -11.95 13.42 -13.36
N GLU A 8 -13.24 13.06 -13.27
CA GLU A 8 -13.67 12.07 -12.28
C GLU A 8 -13.17 10.66 -12.61
N LYS A 9 -13.07 10.31 -13.90
CA LYS A 9 -12.58 8.99 -14.32
C LYS A 9 -11.12 8.78 -13.95
N ARG A 10 -10.27 9.81 -14.12
CA ARG A 10 -8.84 9.75 -13.74
C ARG A 10 -8.65 9.61 -12.24
N LYS A 11 -9.42 10.35 -11.45
CA LYS A 11 -9.41 10.26 -9.99
C LYS A 11 -9.86 8.87 -9.51
N ASN A 12 -10.87 8.28 -10.13
CA ASN A 12 -11.35 6.96 -9.74
C ASN A 12 -10.33 5.85 -10.07
N ILE A 13 -9.68 5.93 -11.24
CA ILE A 13 -8.60 5.03 -11.64
C ILE A 13 -7.42 5.14 -10.66
N PHE A 14 -7.01 6.37 -10.32
CA PHE A 14 -5.95 6.60 -9.32
C PHE A 14 -6.24 5.91 -7.99
N TRP A 15 -7.46 6.08 -7.45
CA TRP A 15 -7.84 5.42 -6.19
C TRP A 15 -7.85 3.90 -6.27
N ILE A 16 -8.33 3.32 -7.37
CA ILE A 16 -8.37 1.86 -7.56
C ILE A 16 -6.94 1.30 -7.62
N PHE A 17 -6.08 1.87 -8.46
CA PHE A 17 -4.70 1.40 -8.60
C PHE A 17 -3.87 1.69 -7.35
N GLY A 18 -4.07 2.83 -6.69
CA GLY A 18 -3.40 3.16 -5.43
C GLY A 18 -3.76 2.17 -4.33
N ILE A 19 -5.05 1.90 -4.11
CA ILE A 19 -5.47 0.92 -3.09
C ILE A 19 -4.93 -0.48 -3.42
N LEU A 20 -5.03 -0.90 -4.68
CA LEU A 20 -4.53 -2.21 -5.12
C LEU A 20 -3.01 -2.33 -4.92
N GLN A 21 -2.26 -1.28 -5.26
CA GLN A 21 -0.82 -1.19 -5.04
C GLN A 21 -0.50 -1.25 -3.54
N SER A 22 -1.22 -0.50 -2.71
CA SER A 22 -1.04 -0.44 -1.26
C SER A 22 -1.24 -1.82 -0.61
N ILE A 23 -2.32 -2.53 -0.96
CA ILE A 23 -2.57 -3.90 -0.48
C ILE A 23 -1.46 -4.85 -0.93
N THR A 24 -1.09 -4.79 -2.21
CA THR A 24 -0.05 -5.66 -2.79
C THR A 24 1.29 -5.45 -2.08
N LEU A 25 1.67 -4.18 -1.85
CA LEU A 25 2.91 -3.85 -1.14
C LEU A 25 2.90 -4.37 0.29
N GLY A 26 1.77 -4.25 0.99
CA GLY A 26 1.65 -4.76 2.36
C GLY A 26 1.85 -6.27 2.44
N VAL A 27 1.24 -7.01 1.50
CA VAL A 27 1.44 -8.46 1.39
C VAL A 27 2.90 -8.78 1.09
N ILE A 28 3.54 -8.08 0.16
CA ILE A 28 4.97 -8.29 -0.17
C ILE A 28 5.85 -8.07 1.05
N ILE A 29 5.67 -6.96 1.76
CA ILE A 29 6.46 -6.63 2.96
C ILE A 29 6.29 -7.71 4.02
N PHE A 30 5.04 -8.13 4.25
CA PHE A 30 4.75 -9.21 5.18
C PHE A 30 5.47 -10.50 4.80
N LEU A 31 5.38 -10.92 3.53
CA LEU A 31 6.01 -12.15 3.04
C LEU A 31 7.54 -12.08 3.10
N ILE A 32 8.15 -10.92 2.87
CA ILE A 32 9.61 -10.73 2.99
C ILE A 32 10.06 -11.04 4.42
N PHE A 33 9.42 -10.43 5.43
CA PHE A 33 9.81 -10.65 6.82
C PHE A 33 9.49 -12.06 7.32
N ASP A 34 8.37 -12.63 6.86
CA ASP A 34 7.99 -14.01 7.16
C ASP A 34 9.04 -14.99 6.60
N SER A 35 9.38 -14.83 5.31
CA SER A 35 10.38 -15.64 4.62
C SER A 35 11.76 -15.47 5.24
N LEU A 36 12.14 -14.25 5.61
CA LEU A 36 13.43 -13.97 6.24
C LEU A 36 13.53 -14.62 7.63
N SER A 37 12.43 -14.62 8.39
CA SER A 37 12.36 -15.31 9.69
C SER A 37 12.44 -16.84 9.54
N ALA A 38 11.86 -17.38 8.46
CA ALA A 38 11.96 -18.81 8.15
C ALA A 38 13.41 -19.22 7.79
N VAL A 39 14.11 -18.40 6.99
CA VAL A 39 15.51 -18.64 6.60
C VAL A 39 16.46 -18.47 7.80
N ALA A 40 16.25 -17.47 8.64
CA ALA A 40 17.12 -17.16 9.77
C ALA A 40 17.04 -18.18 10.91
N LYS A 41 16.00 -19.04 10.95
CA LYS A 41 15.66 -19.94 12.08
C LYS A 41 15.35 -19.22 13.41
N PHE A 42 15.34 -17.89 13.41
CA PHE A 42 14.88 -17.03 14.51
C PHE A 42 14.02 -15.90 13.92
N ARG A 43 13.12 -15.33 14.74
CA ARG A 43 12.31 -14.20 14.30
C ARG A 43 13.19 -12.97 14.13
N VAL A 44 13.26 -12.44 12.91
CA VAL A 44 13.98 -11.18 12.63
C VAL A 44 13.24 -9.99 13.19
N ILE A 45 11.91 -10.03 13.19
CA ILE A 45 11.06 -8.99 13.76
C ILE A 45 9.87 -9.61 14.50
N GLY A 46 9.37 -8.92 15.52
CA GLY A 46 8.17 -9.35 16.24
C GLY A 46 6.95 -9.38 15.32
N ARG A 47 6.03 -10.32 15.53
CA ARG A 47 4.86 -10.48 14.65
C ARG A 47 3.99 -9.21 14.63
N ASP A 48 3.86 -8.55 15.78
CA ASP A 48 3.13 -7.29 15.90
C ASP A 48 3.79 -6.19 15.06
N THR A 49 5.12 -6.05 15.17
CA THR A 49 5.90 -5.09 14.36
C THR A 49 5.80 -5.39 12.87
N GLN A 50 5.84 -6.67 12.48
CA GLN A 50 5.68 -7.10 11.08
C GLN A 50 4.32 -6.66 10.52
N ILE A 51 3.24 -6.89 11.28
CA ILE A 51 1.88 -6.50 10.88
C ILE A 51 1.77 -4.98 10.78
N ILE A 52 2.21 -4.26 11.82
CA ILE A 52 2.20 -2.79 11.84
C ILE A 52 2.96 -2.24 10.64
N LEU A 53 4.16 -2.74 10.36
CA LEU A 53 4.98 -2.25 9.26
C LEU A 53 4.37 -2.56 7.90
N SER A 54 3.80 -3.77 7.74
CA SER A 54 3.11 -4.19 6.51
C SER A 54 1.87 -3.36 6.19
N ILE A 55 1.27 -2.69 7.17
CA ILE A 55 0.10 -1.81 6.96
C ILE A 55 0.56 -0.35 6.88
N LEU A 56 1.38 0.09 7.82
CA LEU A 56 1.76 1.50 7.97
C LEU A 56 2.55 2.02 6.76
N PHE A 57 3.47 1.21 6.22
CA PHE A 57 4.28 1.60 5.08
C PHE A 57 3.44 1.84 3.81
N PRO A 58 2.61 0.88 3.34
CA PRO A 58 1.78 1.11 2.16
C PRO A 58 0.69 2.19 2.36
N VAL A 59 0.17 2.37 3.58
CA VAL A 59 -0.78 3.45 3.88
C VAL A 59 -0.10 4.82 3.79
N PHE A 60 1.10 4.95 4.35
CA PHE A 60 1.88 6.19 4.23
C PHE A 60 2.20 6.52 2.78
N LEU A 61 2.60 5.51 2.00
CA LEU A 61 2.90 5.68 0.58
C LEU A 61 1.67 6.16 -0.20
N LEU A 62 0.50 5.56 0.05
CA LEU A 62 -0.77 5.99 -0.54
C LEU A 62 -1.16 7.42 -0.13
N ALA A 63 -0.92 7.80 1.13
CA ALA A 63 -1.16 9.16 1.61
C ALA A 63 -0.25 10.18 0.89
N VAL A 64 1.04 9.90 0.77
CA VAL A 64 2.00 10.75 0.03
C VAL A 64 1.59 10.86 -1.44
N GLU A 65 1.24 9.75 -2.08
CA GLU A 65 0.82 9.73 -3.47
C GLU A 65 -0.46 10.56 -3.67
N SER A 66 -1.40 10.48 -2.74
CA SER A 66 -2.63 11.29 -2.77
C SER A 66 -2.34 12.79 -2.65
N VAL A 67 -1.36 13.19 -1.82
CA VAL A 67 -0.96 14.59 -1.66
C VAL A 67 -0.28 15.11 -2.93
N ILE A 68 0.59 14.31 -3.55
CA ILE A 68 1.25 14.66 -4.81
C ILE A 68 0.23 14.79 -5.94
N TYR A 69 -0.68 13.83 -6.07
CA TYR A 69 -1.69 13.84 -7.13
C TYR A 69 -2.72 14.94 -6.91
N SER A 70 -3.04 15.31 -5.66
CA SER A 70 -3.95 16.41 -5.36
C SER A 70 -3.37 17.80 -5.61
N LYS A 71 -2.04 17.93 -5.69
CA LYS A 71 -1.38 19.19 -6.08
C LYS A 71 -1.32 19.39 -7.60
N LYS A 72 -1.66 18.37 -8.39
CA LYS A 72 -1.60 18.39 -9.86
C LYS A 72 -2.99 18.57 -10.47
#